data_AF-D3FYT0-F1
#
_entry.id   AF-D3FYT0-F1
#
_cell.length_a   1.000
_cell.length_b   1.000
_cell.length_c   1.000
_cell.angle_alpha   90.00
_cell.angle_beta   90.00
_cell.angle_gamma   90.00
#
_symmetry.space_group_name_H-M   'P 1'
#
loop_
_entity.id
_entity.type
_entity.pdbx_description
1 polymer ?
#
loop_
_entity_poly.entity_id
_entity_poly.type
_entity_poly.pdbx_seq_one_letter_code
_entity_poly.pdbx_strand_id
1 'polypeptide(L)'
;MNEQKQLPNDKKELLEGRNYEMYNLDVIRKVFPRIIAEIQANHGRNQRKFQSRDLIALYFYLLSYVDGNYLRKDGTQNERFGAAFPSVARIKSALGIDEKRIPKLVGILVANGLISETRDHWDGTRRAKWYFVSFCPRITDDGYLVSENGEIIEPNFSDYGV
;
A
#
# COMPACT_ATOMS: atom_id res chain seq x y z
N MET A 1 -27.11 -10.67 -35.41
CA MET A 1 -26.30 -11.22 -34.31
C MET A 1 -26.29 -10.19 -33.20
N ASN A 2 -26.42 -10.59 -31.93
CA ASN A 2 -26.43 -9.62 -30.83
C ASN A 2 -25.00 -9.37 -30.35
N GLU A 3 -24.46 -8.19 -30.67
CA GLU A 3 -23.22 -7.72 -30.08
C GLU A 3 -23.45 -7.46 -28.59
N GLN A 4 -22.65 -8.10 -27.73
CA GLN A 4 -22.72 -7.86 -26.28
C GLN A 4 -22.10 -6.51 -25.96
N LYS A 5 -22.96 -5.50 -25.87
CA LYS A 5 -22.61 -4.11 -25.55
C LYS A 5 -21.93 -4.06 -24.18
N GLN A 6 -20.62 -3.79 -24.15
CA GLN A 6 -19.86 -3.69 -22.90
C GLN A 6 -20.31 -2.47 -22.09
N LEU A 7 -20.43 -2.69 -20.78
CA LEU A 7 -20.97 -1.80 -19.77
C LEU A 7 -20.34 -2.21 -18.41
N PRO A 8 -20.25 -1.31 -17.41
CA PRO A 8 -20.26 0.15 -17.53
C PRO A 8 -19.19 0.81 -16.63
N ASN A 9 -18.08 1.30 -17.20
CA ASN A 9 -17.29 2.38 -16.60
C ASN A 9 -16.35 3.01 -17.64
N ASP A 10 -16.85 4.05 -18.29
CA ASP A 10 -16.23 4.73 -19.44
C ASP A 10 -16.00 6.22 -19.10
N LYS A 11 -14.86 6.72 -18.63
CA LYS A 11 -13.45 6.26 -18.64
C LYS A 11 -12.78 6.22 -20.01
N LYS A 12 -13.54 6.31 -21.11
CA LYS A 12 -13.12 6.14 -22.51
C LYS A 12 -12.63 4.72 -22.88
N GLU A 13 -13.03 3.73 -22.08
CA GLU A 13 -12.86 2.25 -22.01
C GLU A 13 -11.76 1.61 -22.90
N LEU A 14 -10.53 1.34 -22.44
CA LEU A 14 -9.94 1.67 -21.11
C LEU A 14 -10.25 3.10 -20.67
N LEU A 15 -10.05 4.16 -21.45
CA LEU A 15 -9.08 4.50 -22.52
C LEU A 15 -8.75 3.52 -23.70
N GLU A 16 -9.72 3.21 -24.57
CA GLU A 16 -9.67 2.58 -25.91
C GLU A 16 -8.97 1.19 -26.08
N GLY A 17 -8.37 0.59 -25.03
CA GLY A 17 -7.52 -0.61 -25.12
C GLY A 17 -8.01 -1.93 -24.47
N ARG A 18 -7.34 -2.40 -23.40
CA ARG A 18 -7.57 -3.69 -22.72
C ARG A 18 -7.30 -3.66 -21.20
N ASN A 19 -8.29 -4.08 -20.39
CA ASN A 19 -8.24 -4.36 -18.93
C ASN A 19 -7.85 -3.19 -17.99
N TYR A 20 -8.86 -2.46 -17.50
CA TYR A 20 -8.69 -1.21 -16.73
C TYR A 20 -8.51 -1.41 -15.21
N GLU A 21 -7.33 -1.82 -14.76
CA GLU A 21 -7.03 -1.81 -13.32
C GLU A 21 -6.68 -0.38 -12.82
N MET A 22 -7.12 -0.01 -11.60
CA MET A 22 -6.80 1.29 -10.95
C MET A 22 -5.72 1.16 -9.87
N TYR A 23 -5.48 -0.09 -9.46
CA TYR A 23 -4.44 -0.62 -8.59
C TYR A 23 -4.32 -2.09 -9.00
N ASN A 24 -3.15 -2.72 -8.85
CA ASN A 24 -3.00 -4.14 -9.21
C ASN A 24 -3.93 -5.01 -8.35
N LEU A 25 -4.90 -5.69 -8.96
CA LEU A 25 -5.90 -6.49 -8.26
C LEU A 25 -5.31 -7.71 -7.52
N ASP A 26 -4.13 -8.20 -7.93
CA ASP A 26 -3.45 -9.30 -7.26
C ASP A 26 -2.88 -8.92 -5.88
N VAL A 27 -2.78 -7.61 -5.57
CA VAL A 27 -2.54 -7.15 -4.18
C VAL A 27 -3.67 -7.62 -3.25
N ILE A 28 -4.92 -7.53 -3.72
CA ILE A 28 -6.10 -8.01 -2.97
C ILE A 28 -6.26 -9.53 -3.08
N ARG A 29 -6.00 -10.13 -4.25
CA ARG A 29 -6.28 -11.56 -4.52
C ARG A 29 -5.20 -12.53 -4.01
N LYS A 30 -3.94 -12.12 -4.03
CA LYS A 30 -2.78 -12.97 -3.68
C LYS A 30 -2.03 -12.44 -2.46
N VAL A 31 -1.55 -11.20 -2.53
CA VAL A 31 -0.59 -10.64 -1.54
C VAL A 31 -1.21 -10.52 -0.14
N PHE A 32 -2.35 -9.82 0.01
CA PHE A 32 -2.96 -9.68 1.33
C PHE A 32 -3.42 -11.01 1.94
N PRO A 33 -4.06 -11.95 1.22
CA PRO A 33 -4.35 -13.29 1.73
C PRO A 33 -3.10 -14.04 2.22
N ARG A 34 -1.99 -13.97 1.47
CA ARG A 34 -0.70 -14.60 1.81
C ARG A 34 -0.13 -14.00 3.12
N ILE A 35 -0.02 -12.67 3.22
CA ILE A 35 0.44 -11.97 4.45
C ILE A 35 -0.49 -12.27 5.64
N ILE A 36 -1.81 -12.31 5.42
CA ILE A 36 -2.79 -12.60 6.48
C ILE A 36 -2.69 -14.06 6.97
N ALA A 37 -2.30 -15.00 6.11
CA ALA A 37 -2.03 -16.40 6.47
C ALA A 37 -0.71 -16.53 7.24
N GLU A 38 0.38 -15.90 6.78
CA GLU A 38 1.68 -15.85 7.49
C GLU A 38 1.53 -15.33 8.92
N ILE A 39 0.83 -14.20 9.10
CA ILE A 39 0.61 -13.58 10.41
C ILE A 39 -0.22 -14.49 11.33
N GLN A 40 -1.13 -15.30 10.77
CA GLN A 40 -1.92 -16.27 11.55
C GLN A 40 -1.13 -17.53 11.90
N ALA A 41 -0.28 -18.02 10.99
CA ALA A 41 0.57 -19.19 11.22
C ALA A 41 1.63 -18.92 12.29
N ASN A 42 2.20 -17.71 12.30
CA ASN A 42 3.17 -17.27 13.29
C ASN A 42 2.52 -16.74 14.60
N HIS A 43 1.19 -16.77 14.73
CA HIS A 43 0.50 -16.23 15.91
C HIS A 43 0.58 -17.21 17.09
N GLY A 44 1.18 -16.78 18.20
CA GLY A 44 1.31 -17.59 19.41
C GLY A 44 -0.04 -17.85 20.07
N ARG A 45 -0.34 -19.11 20.42
CA ARG A 45 -1.64 -19.55 20.97
C ARG A 45 -2.19 -18.73 22.14
N ASN A 46 -1.32 -18.08 22.92
CA ASN A 46 -1.66 -17.31 24.12
C ASN A 46 -1.63 -15.78 23.88
N GLN A 47 -1.29 -15.31 22.68
CA GLN A 47 -1.26 -13.88 22.33
C GLN A 47 -2.67 -13.37 21.97
N ARG A 48 -2.88 -12.05 22.01
CA ARG A 48 -4.08 -11.42 21.42
C ARG A 48 -3.96 -11.46 19.89
N LYS A 49 -4.98 -11.95 19.19
CA LYS A 49 -4.99 -11.99 17.70
C LYS A 49 -4.74 -10.60 17.11
N PHE A 50 -3.73 -10.51 16.24
CA PHE A 50 -3.42 -9.28 15.52
C PHE A 50 -4.49 -9.00 14.45
N GLN A 51 -4.99 -7.77 14.39
CA GLN A 51 -5.99 -7.33 13.41
C GLN A 51 -5.30 -7.03 12.06
N SER A 52 -4.85 -8.08 11.37
CA SER A 52 -4.10 -8.00 10.11
C SER A 52 -4.92 -7.45 8.94
N ARG A 53 -6.26 -7.52 8.99
CA ARG A 53 -7.15 -6.93 7.97
C ARG A 53 -6.94 -5.42 7.80
N ASP A 54 -6.47 -4.74 8.84
CA ASP A 54 -6.22 -3.29 8.83
C ASP A 54 -5.03 -2.91 7.93
N LEU A 55 -4.19 -3.88 7.53
CA LEU A 55 -3.15 -3.69 6.50
C LEU A 55 -3.78 -3.25 5.16
N ILE A 56 -4.92 -3.85 4.80
CA ILE A 56 -5.66 -3.56 3.56
C ILE A 56 -6.18 -2.12 3.61
N ALA A 57 -6.88 -1.78 4.69
CA ALA A 57 -7.44 -0.45 4.90
C ALA A 57 -6.35 0.63 4.92
N LEU A 58 -5.23 0.39 5.61
CA LEU A 58 -4.11 1.32 5.68
C LEU A 58 -3.42 1.51 4.33
N TYR A 59 -3.14 0.42 3.60
CA TYR A 59 -2.50 0.49 2.28
C TYR A 59 -3.35 1.28 1.29
N PHE A 60 -4.63 0.96 1.14
CA PHE A 60 -5.51 1.67 0.20
C PHE A 60 -5.79 3.11 0.64
N TYR A 61 -5.83 3.38 1.94
CA TYR A 61 -5.86 4.74 2.45
C TYR A 61 -4.60 5.51 2.04
N LEU A 62 -3.39 5.01 2.32
CA LEU A 62 -2.15 5.67 1.93
C LEU A 62 -2.06 5.86 0.41
N LEU A 63 -2.42 4.85 -0.38
CA LEU A 63 -2.46 4.89 -1.85
C LEU A 63 -3.32 6.06 -2.38
N SER A 64 -4.45 6.35 -1.72
CA SER A 64 -5.35 7.45 -2.09
C SER A 64 -4.84 8.86 -1.73
N TYR A 65 -3.70 8.98 -1.03
CA TYR A 65 -3.08 10.25 -0.63
C TYR A 65 -1.70 10.49 -1.29
N VAL A 66 -1.30 9.68 -2.27
CA VAL A 66 -0.05 9.83 -3.03
C VAL A 66 -0.06 11.13 -3.85
N ASP A 67 0.97 11.98 -3.70
CA ASP A 67 1.10 13.21 -4.48
C ASP A 67 1.59 12.92 -5.91
N GLY A 68 0.68 12.98 -6.89
CA GLY A 68 0.97 12.80 -8.31
C GLY A 68 1.62 14.00 -9.00
N ASN A 69 1.83 15.14 -8.31
CA ASN A 69 2.38 16.35 -8.92
C ASN A 69 3.91 16.30 -8.90
N TYR A 70 4.55 16.00 -10.04
CA TYR A 70 6.01 15.98 -10.17
C TYR A 70 6.65 17.36 -9.98
N LEU A 71 5.99 18.42 -10.45
CA LEU A 71 6.41 19.81 -10.29
C LEU A 71 5.44 20.58 -9.39
N ARG A 72 5.99 21.57 -8.68
CA ARG A 72 5.24 22.63 -7.99
C ARG A 72 4.75 23.68 -9.00
N LYS A 73 3.87 24.58 -8.56
CA LYS A 73 3.29 25.66 -9.41
C LYS A 73 4.32 26.67 -9.94
N ASP A 74 5.51 26.71 -9.34
CA ASP A 74 6.65 27.54 -9.74
C ASP A 74 7.62 26.83 -10.71
N GLY A 75 7.33 25.58 -11.08
CA GLY A 75 8.18 24.74 -11.94
C GLY A 75 9.31 24.00 -11.22
N THR A 76 9.49 24.17 -9.90
CA THR A 76 10.46 23.38 -9.14
C THR A 76 9.99 21.95 -8.90
N GLN A 77 10.91 21.00 -8.72
CA GLN A 77 10.55 19.62 -8.37
C GLN A 77 9.82 19.56 -7.02
N ASN A 78 8.78 18.72 -6.94
CA ASN A 78 8.06 18.47 -5.70
C ASN A 78 8.70 17.29 -4.96
N GLU A 79 9.40 17.57 -3.85
CA GLU A 79 10.04 16.56 -2.98
C GLU A 79 9.09 15.47 -2.46
N ARG A 80 7.78 15.71 -2.49
CA ARG A 80 6.73 14.77 -2.06
C ARG A 80 6.15 13.92 -3.19
N PHE A 81 6.61 14.09 -4.44
CA PHE A 81 6.11 13.32 -5.56
C PHE A 81 6.24 11.80 -5.30
N GLY A 82 5.16 11.06 -5.51
CA GLY A 82 5.07 9.62 -5.20
C GLY A 82 4.88 9.28 -3.71
N ALA A 83 4.90 10.26 -2.80
CA ALA A 83 4.67 10.04 -1.38
C ALA A 83 3.22 10.30 -0.97
N ALA A 84 2.69 9.42 -0.13
CA ALA A 84 1.55 9.71 0.74
C ALA A 84 2.05 10.34 2.05
N PHE A 85 1.32 11.32 2.59
CA PHE A 85 1.73 12.06 3.80
C PHE A 85 0.63 12.32 4.86
N PRO A 86 -0.40 11.45 5.06
CA PRO A 86 -1.36 11.65 6.15
C PRO A 86 -0.70 11.41 7.52
N SER A 87 -1.00 12.27 8.50
CA SER A 87 -0.49 12.12 9.87
C SER A 87 -1.12 10.93 10.59
N VAL A 88 -0.43 10.38 11.60
CA VAL A 88 -0.92 9.26 12.43
C VAL A 88 -2.31 9.54 13.02
N ALA A 89 -2.54 10.77 13.49
CA ALA A 89 -3.85 11.21 13.98
C ALA A 89 -4.93 11.22 12.88
N ARG A 90 -4.59 11.61 11.64
CA ARG A 90 -5.52 11.56 10.49
C ARG A 90 -5.85 10.11 10.11
N ILE A 91 -4.85 9.23 10.08
CA ILE A 91 -5.01 7.80 9.78
C ILE A 91 -5.94 7.15 10.83
N LYS A 92 -5.70 7.38 12.13
CA LYS A 92 -6.59 6.93 13.21
C LYS A 92 -8.02 7.47 13.05
N SER A 93 -8.17 8.77 12.82
CA SER A 93 -9.48 9.42 12.70
C SER A 93 -10.28 8.92 11.49
N ALA A 94 -9.60 8.53 10.41
CA ALA A 94 -10.24 8.02 9.19
C ALA A 94 -10.52 6.50 9.22
N LEU A 95 -9.68 5.70 9.88
CA LEU A 95 -9.72 4.23 9.81
C LEU A 95 -10.08 3.53 11.14
N GLY A 96 -10.18 4.27 12.25
CA GLY A 96 -10.41 3.70 13.59
C GLY A 96 -9.23 2.92 14.18
N ILE A 97 -8.08 2.89 13.50
CA ILE A 97 -6.88 2.16 13.92
C ILE A 97 -6.19 2.91 15.08
N ASP A 98 -5.80 2.17 16.13
CA ASP A 98 -5.03 2.73 17.25
C ASP A 98 -3.63 3.21 16.82
N GLU A 99 -3.19 4.34 17.36
CA GLU A 99 -1.93 5.00 16.97
C GLU A 99 -0.70 4.13 17.19
N LYS A 100 -0.70 3.27 18.23
CA LYS A 100 0.40 2.36 18.54
C LYS A 100 0.47 1.19 17.56
N ARG A 101 -0.63 0.90 16.85
CA ARG A 101 -0.69 -0.16 15.83
C ARG A 101 -0.26 0.31 14.44
N ILE A 102 -0.40 1.60 14.13
CA ILE A 102 -0.06 2.16 12.80
C ILE A 102 1.42 1.89 12.44
N PRO A 103 2.43 2.18 13.28
CA PRO A 103 3.83 1.88 12.95
C PRO A 103 4.10 0.41 12.62
N LYS A 104 3.46 -0.52 13.33
CA LYS A 104 3.58 -1.96 13.08
C LYS A 104 2.90 -2.40 11.78
N LEU A 105 1.72 -1.86 11.47
CA LEU A 105 1.06 -2.11 10.19
C LEU A 105 1.91 -1.57 9.02
N VAL A 106 2.51 -0.38 9.18
CA VAL A 106 3.47 0.18 8.20
C VAL A 106 4.70 -0.71 8.04
N GLY A 107 5.28 -1.21 9.14
CA GLY A 107 6.44 -2.12 9.10
C GLY A 107 6.17 -3.40 8.29
N ILE A 108 5.00 -4.02 8.48
CA ILE A 108 4.58 -5.21 7.71
C ILE A 108 4.39 -4.88 6.22
N LEU A 109 3.84 -3.70 5.88
CA LEU A 109 3.71 -3.24 4.50
C LEU A 109 5.09 -2.94 3.85
N VAL A 110 6.06 -2.44 4.62
CA VAL A 110 7.44 -2.22 4.16
C VAL A 110 8.18 -3.54 3.93
N ALA A 111 8.12 -4.47 4.88
CA ALA A 111 8.74 -5.80 4.75
C ALA A 111 8.21 -6.60 3.54
N ASN A 112 7.01 -6.28 3.04
CA ASN A 112 6.41 -6.89 1.86
C ASN A 112 6.55 -6.05 0.57
N GLY A 113 7.29 -4.93 0.60
CA GLY A 113 7.45 -4.04 -0.55
C GLY A 113 6.18 -3.30 -1.00
N LEU A 114 5.07 -3.37 -0.24
CA LEU A 114 3.85 -2.61 -0.51
C LEU A 114 4.01 -1.11 -0.18
N ILE A 115 4.97 -0.80 0.69
CA ILE A 115 5.57 0.52 0.85
C ILE A 115 7.07 0.32 0.59
N SER A 116 7.65 1.02 -0.39
CA SER A 116 9.08 0.88 -0.70
C SER A 116 9.97 1.48 0.38
N GLU A 117 9.57 2.63 0.94
CA GLU A 117 10.26 3.29 2.04
C GLU A 117 9.34 4.22 2.84
N THR A 118 9.78 4.62 4.04
CA THR A 118 9.21 5.78 4.73
C THR A 118 10.29 6.78 5.08
N ARG A 119 10.05 8.06 4.78
CA ARG A 119 10.94 9.16 5.16
C ARG A 119 10.33 9.95 6.30
N ASP A 120 11.17 10.45 7.20
CA ASP A 120 10.77 11.47 8.18
C ASP A 120 11.17 12.84 7.65
N HIS A 121 10.20 13.75 7.57
CA HIS A 121 10.38 15.11 7.09
C HIS A 121 10.12 16.09 8.22
N TRP A 122 10.92 17.15 8.32
CA TRP A 122 10.86 18.11 9.42
C TRP A 122 10.58 19.51 8.91
N ASP A 123 9.39 20.02 9.23
CA ASP A 123 8.99 21.42 9.03
C ASP A 123 9.20 22.18 10.35
N GLY A 124 10.41 22.71 10.52
CA GLY A 124 10.88 23.23 11.81
C GLY A 124 10.86 22.14 12.89
N THR A 125 10.02 22.33 13.92
CA THR A 125 9.82 21.34 15.00
C THR A 125 8.78 20.26 14.66
N ARG A 126 8.08 20.34 13.53
CA ARG A 126 7.01 19.42 13.15
C ARG A 126 7.54 18.25 12.32
N ARG A 127 7.57 17.06 12.92
CA ARG A 127 7.83 15.80 12.21
C ARG A 127 6.58 15.35 11.44
N ALA A 128 6.67 15.33 10.11
CA ALA A 128 5.80 14.57 9.23
C ALA A 128 6.46 13.22 8.87
N LYS A 129 5.65 12.22 8.49
CA LYS A 129 6.13 10.99 7.87
C LYS A 129 5.54 10.86 6.48
N TRP A 130 6.40 10.53 5.52
CA TRP A 130 6.07 10.26 4.13
C TRP A 130 6.18 8.76 3.89
N TYR A 131 5.22 8.19 3.15
CA TYR A 131 5.12 6.77 2.84
C TYR A 131 5.11 6.62 1.31
N PHE A 132 6.09 5.93 0.74
CA PHE A 132 6.18 5.74 -0.70
C PHE A 132 5.48 4.42 -1.03
N VAL A 133 4.25 4.51 -1.53
CA VAL A 133 3.36 3.34 -1.71
C VAL A 133 3.55 2.74 -3.09
N SER A 134 3.74 1.42 -3.16
CA SER A 134 3.95 0.70 -4.42
C SER A 134 2.64 0.63 -5.22
N PHE A 135 2.40 1.62 -6.09
CA PHE A 135 1.11 1.81 -6.78
C PHE A 135 0.71 0.66 -7.73
N CYS A 136 1.67 0.15 -8.51
CA CYS A 136 1.46 -0.96 -9.44
C CYS A 136 2.65 -1.94 -9.36
N PRO A 137 2.72 -2.77 -8.31
CA PRO A 137 3.81 -3.71 -8.14
C PRO A 137 3.66 -4.90 -9.10
N ARG A 138 4.78 -5.51 -9.47
CA ARG A 138 4.80 -6.85 -10.10
C ARG A 138 4.60 -7.89 -9.01
N ILE A 139 3.80 -8.94 -9.27
CA ILE A 139 3.38 -9.92 -8.27
C ILE A 139 3.52 -11.34 -8.84
N THR A 140 4.06 -12.27 -8.05
CA THR A 140 4.17 -13.70 -8.37
C THR A 140 2.83 -14.44 -8.18
N ASP A 141 2.69 -15.68 -8.66
CA ASP A 141 1.43 -16.42 -8.51
C ASP A 141 1.13 -16.87 -7.08
N ASP A 142 2.15 -17.05 -6.24
CA ASP A 142 2.05 -17.26 -4.80
C ASP A 142 1.94 -15.95 -3.98
N GLY A 143 2.01 -14.78 -4.62
CA GLY A 143 1.66 -13.50 -4.00
C GLY A 143 2.78 -12.78 -3.26
N TYR A 144 4.04 -12.95 -3.68
CA TYR A 144 5.13 -12.05 -3.33
C TYR A 144 5.24 -10.90 -4.34
N LEU A 145 5.88 -9.81 -3.95
CA LEU A 145 6.19 -8.71 -4.85
C LEU A 145 7.53 -8.97 -5.54
N VAL A 146 7.69 -8.44 -6.75
CA VAL A 146 8.93 -8.55 -7.53
C VAL A 146 9.54 -7.16 -7.73
N SER A 147 10.84 -7.04 -7.45
CA SER A 147 11.61 -5.79 -7.57
C SER A 147 11.75 -5.33 -9.03
N GLU A 148 12.28 -4.12 -9.22
CA GLU A 148 12.59 -3.61 -10.56
C GLU A 148 13.58 -4.52 -11.31
N ASN A 149 14.55 -5.10 -10.58
CA ASN A 149 15.55 -6.06 -11.06
C ASN A 149 14.99 -7.45 -11.41
N GLY A 150 13.76 -7.77 -11.00
CA GLY A 150 13.17 -9.11 -11.17
C GLY A 150 13.35 -10.05 -9.97
N GLU A 151 13.85 -9.57 -8.84
CA GLU A 151 14.08 -10.36 -7.62
C GLU A 151 12.81 -10.42 -6.75
N ILE A 152 12.56 -11.54 -6.08
CA ILE A 152 11.41 -11.69 -5.17
C ILE A 152 11.68 -10.96 -3.86
N ILE A 153 10.71 -10.15 -3.41
CA ILE A 153 10.73 -9.46 -2.11
C ILE A 153 10.15 -10.41 -1.05
N GLU A 154 11.02 -11.20 -0.44
CA GLU A 154 10.68 -12.06 0.70
C GLU A 154 10.67 -11.25 2.02
N PRO A 155 9.58 -11.30 2.82
CA PRO A 155 9.51 -10.58 4.09
C PRO A 155 10.29 -11.31 5.19
N ASN A 156 11.16 -10.59 5.91
CA ASN A 156 11.74 -11.09 7.14
C ASN A 156 10.67 -11.13 8.24
N PHE A 157 10.22 -12.33 8.62
CA PHE A 157 9.19 -12.53 9.66
C PHE A 157 9.55 -11.93 11.02
N SER A 158 10.84 -11.71 11.31
CA SER A 158 11.31 -10.99 12.50
C SER A 158 10.70 -9.58 12.60
N ASP A 159 10.54 -8.92 11.46
CA ASP A 159 10.08 -7.53 11.36
C ASP A 159 8.57 -7.39 11.62
N TYR A 160 7.82 -8.50 11.54
CA TYR A 160 6.40 -8.53 11.90
C TYR A 160 6.19 -8.43 13.42
N GLY A 161 7.14 -8.94 14.23
CA GLY A 161 7.16 -8.85 15.70
C GLY A 161 5.81 -9.13 16.40
N VAL A 162 5.13 -10.22 16.05
CA VAL A 162 3.73 -10.57 16.44
C VAL A 162 3.63 -11.32 17.75
#